data_AF-A0A369L0A6-F1
#
_entry.id   AF-A0A369L0A6-F1
#
_cell.length_a   1.000
_cell.length_b   1.000
_cell.length_c   1.000
_cell.angle_alpha   90.00
_cell.angle_beta   90.00
_cell.angle_gamma   90.00
#
_symmetry.space_group_name_H-M   'P 1'
#
loop_
_entity.id
_entity.type
_entity.pdbx_description
1 polymer ?
#
loop_
_entity_poly.entity_id
_entity_poly.type
_entity_poly.pdbx_seq_one_letter_code
_entity_poly.pdbx_strand_id
1 'polypeptide(L)'
;MSTHDSTSGAPPRGGAPEEALPTNRLSHALDTAIAVIGKTLSWLWIATLAVVLTNVFSRFILGRGSIALEEMSWHLFGATMILTLAYAVVTDDHVRVDVLRERFSLRFQAWVELLGIALLVLPILYFMIDG
;
A
#
# COMPACT_ATOMS: atom_id res chain seq x y z
N MET A 1 -28.94 -23.13 -55.06
CA MET A 1 -27.48 -23.15 -54.87
C MET A 1 -27.07 -21.69 -54.64
N SER A 2 -27.13 -21.23 -53.38
CA SER A 2 -25.97 -20.75 -52.60
C SER A 2 -25.25 -19.59 -53.30
N THR A 3 -25.22 -18.35 -52.81
CA THR A 3 -24.93 -17.92 -51.44
C THR A 3 -25.40 -16.48 -51.23
N HIS A 4 -25.98 -16.22 -50.06
CA HIS A 4 -26.00 -14.89 -49.45
C HIS A 4 -24.58 -14.34 -49.37
N ASP A 5 -24.30 -13.23 -50.05
CA ASP A 5 -23.11 -12.42 -49.79
C ASP A 5 -23.43 -11.47 -48.62
N SER A 6 -23.29 -12.05 -47.43
CA SER A 6 -23.34 -11.34 -46.16
C SER A 6 -21.98 -10.69 -45.89
N THR A 7 -22.01 -9.50 -45.30
CA THR A 7 -20.91 -8.79 -44.63
C THR A 7 -20.07 -7.82 -45.48
N SER A 8 -20.76 -6.74 -45.88
CA SER A 8 -20.20 -5.38 -45.85
C SER A 8 -19.19 -5.22 -44.69
N GLY A 9 -17.97 -4.82 -45.03
CA GLY A 9 -16.86 -4.68 -44.09
C GLY A 9 -17.18 -3.71 -42.96
N ALA A 10 -17.46 -4.26 -41.78
CA ALA A 10 -17.32 -3.52 -40.55
C ALA A 10 -15.83 -3.13 -40.40
N PRO A 11 -15.50 -1.88 -40.06
CA PRO A 11 -14.12 -1.52 -39.76
C PRO A 11 -13.63 -2.41 -38.60
N PRO A 12 -12.36 -2.85 -38.61
CA PRO A 12 -11.79 -3.48 -37.43
C PRO A 12 -11.92 -2.49 -36.29
N ARG A 13 -12.77 -2.80 -35.30
CA ARG A 13 -12.74 -2.16 -33.98
C ARG A 13 -11.48 -2.64 -33.27
N GLY A 14 -10.33 -2.24 -33.81
CA GLY A 14 -9.05 -2.33 -33.16
C GLY A 14 -8.96 -1.17 -32.18
N GLY A 15 -9.26 -1.49 -30.91
CA GLY A 15 -9.05 -0.62 -29.75
C GLY A 15 -9.69 0.74 -29.87
N ALA A 16 -10.89 0.90 -29.31
CA ALA A 16 -11.18 2.20 -28.73
C ALA A 16 -9.97 2.58 -27.84
N PRO A 17 -9.51 3.84 -27.82
CA PRO A 17 -8.72 4.33 -26.70
C PRO A 17 -9.64 4.33 -25.46
N GLU A 18 -9.97 3.13 -24.96
CA GLU A 18 -11.04 2.88 -23.98
C GLU A 18 -10.57 3.12 -22.53
N GLU A 19 -9.39 3.72 -22.36
CA GLU A 19 -8.84 4.01 -21.02
C GLU A 19 -8.02 5.31 -20.97
N ALA A 20 -8.28 6.27 -21.85
CA ALA A 20 -7.80 7.64 -21.68
C ALA A 20 -8.85 8.42 -20.91
N LEU A 21 -8.81 8.36 -19.57
CA LEU A 21 -9.67 9.18 -18.71
C LEU A 21 -9.59 10.66 -19.14
N PRO A 22 -10.70 11.41 -19.15
CA PRO A 22 -10.69 12.81 -19.54
C PRO A 22 -9.83 13.62 -18.56
N THR A 23 -8.61 13.96 -18.98
CA THR A 23 -7.67 14.77 -18.20
C THR A 23 -8.15 16.22 -18.19
N ASN A 24 -8.81 16.63 -17.10
CA ASN A 24 -9.12 18.04 -16.88
C ASN A 24 -7.92 18.73 -16.19
N ARG A 25 -7.89 20.07 -16.21
CA ARG A 25 -6.81 20.85 -15.56
C ARG A 25 -6.70 20.61 -14.05
N LEU A 26 -7.80 20.17 -13.43
CA LEU A 26 -7.89 19.87 -12.01
C LEU A 26 -7.19 18.54 -11.66
N SER A 27 -7.30 17.53 -12.52
CA SER A 27 -6.60 16.25 -12.40
C SER A 27 -5.10 16.47 -12.42
N HIS A 28 -4.58 17.17 -13.43
CA HIS A 28 -3.15 17.47 -13.51
C HIS A 28 -2.63 18.29 -12.32
N ALA A 29 -3.42 19.24 -11.82
CA ALA A 29 -3.06 20.02 -10.64
C ALA A 29 -2.99 19.14 -9.39
N LEU A 30 -3.95 18.23 -9.21
CA LEU A 30 -3.98 17.26 -8.11
C LEU A 30 -2.83 16.27 -8.21
N ASP A 31 -2.60 15.66 -9.37
CA ASP A 31 -1.51 14.70 -9.59
C ASP A 31 -0.15 15.33 -9.27
N THR A 32 0.06 16.57 -9.70
CA THR A 32 1.29 17.32 -9.42
C THR A 32 1.42 17.66 -7.94
N ALA A 33 0.33 18.12 -7.29
CA ALA A 33 0.33 18.42 -5.87
C ALA A 33 0.66 17.17 -5.04
N ILE A 34 0.05 16.04 -5.40
CA ILE A 34 0.24 14.75 -4.74
C ILE A 34 1.68 14.26 -4.92
N ALA A 35 2.26 14.39 -6.12
CA ALA A 35 3.67 14.08 -6.37
C ALA A 35 4.64 14.94 -5.55
N VAL A 36 4.41 16.26 -5.46
CA VAL A 36 5.25 17.17 -4.67
C VAL A 36 5.14 16.83 -3.18
N ILE A 37 3.92 16.60 -2.70
CA ILE A 37 3.66 16.19 -1.32
C ILE A 37 4.37 14.87 -1.03
N GLY A 38 4.14 13.82 -1.83
CA GLY A 38 4.77 12.50 -1.65
C GLY A 38 6.30 12.57 -1.59
N LYS A 39 6.92 13.33 -2.51
CA LYS A 39 8.38 13.53 -2.51
C LYS A 39 8.88 14.28 -1.29
N THR A 40 8.13 15.26 -0.80
CA THR A 40 8.47 16.00 0.43
C THR A 40 8.36 15.09 1.64
N LEU A 41 7.35 14.23 1.68
CA LEU A 41 7.09 13.31 2.78
C LEU A 41 8.05 12.13 2.84
N SER A 42 8.68 11.78 1.74
CA SER A 42 9.78 10.80 1.73
C SER A 42 10.90 11.19 2.72
N TRP A 43 11.13 12.49 2.97
CA TRP A 43 12.10 12.94 3.97
C TRP A 43 11.71 12.60 5.42
N LEU A 44 10.42 12.48 5.73
CA LEU A 44 9.96 12.09 7.07
C LEU A 44 10.36 10.65 7.42
N TRP A 45 10.57 9.78 6.42
CA TRP A 45 11.10 8.44 6.66
C TRP A 45 12.51 8.47 7.23
N ILE A 46 13.35 9.39 6.75
CA ILE A 46 14.70 9.58 7.28
C ILE A 46 14.63 10.06 8.73
N ALA A 47 13.73 11.00 9.04
CA ALA A 47 13.52 11.46 10.40
C ALA A 47 13.02 10.33 11.33
N THR A 48 12.03 9.55 10.88
CA THR A 48 11.50 8.40 11.61
C THR A 48 12.61 7.37 11.89
N LEU A 49 13.41 7.04 10.87
CA LEU A 49 14.54 6.13 10.99
C LEU A 49 15.57 6.64 12.00
N ALA A 50 15.90 7.94 11.97
CA ALA A 50 16.83 8.54 12.92
C ALA A 50 16.32 8.44 14.37
N VAL A 51 15.02 8.68 14.61
CA VAL A 51 14.42 8.56 15.95
C VAL A 51 14.43 7.11 16.44
N VAL A 52 14.02 6.16 15.59
CA VAL A 52 14.06 4.73 15.94
C VAL A 52 15.49 4.26 16.23
N LEU A 53 16.46 4.62 15.38
CA LEU A 53 17.86 4.28 15.59
C LEU A 53 18.39 4.88 16.90
N THR A 54 18.05 6.13 17.20
CA THR A 54 18.44 6.78 18.45
C THR A 54 17.83 6.06 19.66
N ASN A 55 16.56 5.66 19.58
CA ASN A 55 15.88 4.92 20.64
C ASN A 55 16.55 3.55 20.87
N VAL A 56 16.79 2.78 19.81
CA VAL A 56 17.44 1.47 19.87
C VAL A 56 18.88 1.61 20.39
N PHE A 57 19.67 2.55 19.87
CA PHE A 57 21.02 2.81 20.33
C PHE A 57 21.04 3.18 21.82
N SER A 58 20.17 4.10 22.25
CA SER A 58 20.08 4.50 23.65
C SER A 58 19.71 3.33 24.55
N ARG A 59 18.74 2.51 24.13
CA ARG A 59 18.26 1.37 24.93
C ARG A 59 19.29 0.25 25.04
N PHE A 60 19.93 -0.13 23.94
CA PHE A 60 20.78 -1.32 23.89
C PHE A 60 22.27 -1.04 24.10
N ILE A 61 22.77 0.14 23.69
CA ILE A 61 24.20 0.49 23.81
C ILE A 61 24.45 1.35 25.04
N LEU A 62 23.60 2.36 25.28
CA LEU A 62 23.74 3.23 26.45
C LEU A 62 23.03 2.69 27.69
N GLY A 63 22.19 1.65 27.56
CA GLY A 63 21.38 1.09 28.63
C GLY A 63 20.32 2.07 29.17
N ARG A 64 20.01 3.14 28.44
CA ARG A 64 19.06 4.19 28.83
C ARG A 64 17.85 4.17 27.89
N GLY A 65 16.77 3.52 28.31
CA GLY A 65 15.48 3.63 27.62
C GLY A 65 14.85 5.00 27.89
N SER A 66 14.29 5.64 26.85
CA SER A 66 13.54 6.88 27.00
C SER A 66 12.13 6.70 26.48
N ILE A 67 11.15 6.80 27.38
CA ILE A 67 9.72 6.70 27.03
C ILE A 67 9.36 7.79 26.01
N ALA A 68 9.94 8.98 26.12
CA ALA A 68 9.70 10.06 25.15
C ALA A 68 10.21 9.73 23.74
N LEU A 69 11.34 9.02 23.61
CA LEU A 69 11.84 8.56 22.30
C LEU A 69 10.99 7.44 21.73
N GLU A 70 10.51 6.55 22.59
CA GLU A 70 9.52 5.53 22.25
C GLU A 70 8.24 6.21 21.72
N GLU A 71 7.71 7.16 22.49
CA GLU A 71 6.56 8.00 22.14
C GLU A 71 6.68 8.67 20.79
N MET A 72 7.77 9.38 20.62
CA MET A 72 8.03 10.08 19.37
C MET A 72 8.17 9.10 18.19
N SER A 73 8.76 7.93 18.39
CA SER A 73 8.97 6.95 17.32
C SER A 73 7.66 6.41 16.75
N TRP A 74 6.68 6.02 17.59
CA TRP A 74 5.40 5.51 17.08
C TRP A 74 4.53 6.62 16.48
N HIS A 75 4.58 7.83 17.02
CA HIS A 75 3.87 8.97 16.44
C HIS A 75 4.44 9.35 15.06
N LEU A 76 5.76 9.47 14.92
CA LEU A 76 6.39 9.77 13.64
C LEU A 76 6.17 8.67 12.62
N PHE A 77 6.32 7.41 13.04
CA PHE A 77 6.08 6.28 12.16
C PHE A 77 4.64 6.25 11.65
N GLY A 78 3.65 6.35 12.55
CA GLY A 78 2.24 6.37 12.18
C GLY A 78 1.87 7.53 11.26
N ALA A 79 2.33 8.76 11.59
CA ALA A 79 2.08 9.93 10.76
C ALA A 79 2.70 9.78 9.36
N THR A 80 3.97 9.37 9.28
CA THR A 80 4.68 9.18 8.01
C THR A 80 4.03 8.09 7.16
N MET A 81 3.62 6.99 7.79
CA MET A 81 2.95 5.87 7.13
C MET A 81 1.63 6.30 6.50
N ILE A 82 0.74 6.97 7.25
CA ILE A 82 -0.57 7.40 6.73
C ILE A 82 -0.39 8.35 5.54
N LEU A 83 0.56 9.27 5.65
CA LEU A 83 0.80 10.27 4.62
C LEU A 83 1.45 9.68 3.35
N THR A 84 2.37 8.73 3.52
CA THR A 84 2.95 7.96 2.41
C THR A 84 1.91 7.05 1.77
N LEU A 85 1.04 6.42 2.57
CA LEU A 85 -0.04 5.58 2.09
C LEU A 85 -1.03 6.39 1.24
N ALA A 86 -1.41 7.60 1.65
CA ALA A 86 -2.25 8.47 0.85
C ALA A 86 -1.62 8.78 -0.53
N TYR A 87 -0.31 9.03 -0.58
CA TYR A 87 0.42 9.25 -1.83
C TYR A 87 0.50 8.01 -2.72
N ALA A 88 0.78 6.85 -2.13
CA ALA A 88 0.86 5.60 -2.87
C ALA A 88 -0.47 5.25 -3.57
N VAL A 89 -1.63 5.67 -3.00
CA VAL A 89 -2.98 5.23 -3.47
C VAL A 89 -3.22 5.87 -4.81
N VAL A 90 -2.84 7.15 -4.90
CA VAL A 90 -2.99 7.95 -6.09
C VAL A 90 -2.00 7.51 -7.17
N THR A 91 -0.81 7.06 -6.76
CA THR A 91 0.25 6.65 -7.70
C THR A 91 0.09 5.18 -8.15
N ASP A 92 -0.92 4.47 -7.64
CA ASP A 92 -1.12 3.01 -7.79
C ASP A 92 0.14 2.20 -7.46
N ASP A 93 1.02 2.80 -6.64
CA ASP A 93 2.34 2.28 -6.25
C ASP A 93 2.28 1.57 -4.90
N HIS A 94 1.06 1.36 -4.39
CA HIS A 94 0.79 0.37 -3.35
C HIS A 94 1.32 -0.96 -3.81
N VAL A 95 2.40 -1.44 -3.18
CA VAL A 95 2.96 -2.78 -3.40
C VAL A 95 1.80 -3.78 -3.36
N ARG A 96 1.36 -4.18 -4.55
CA ARG A 96 0.14 -4.94 -4.76
C ARG A 96 0.28 -6.33 -4.16
N VAL A 97 0.02 -6.46 -2.86
CA VAL A 97 -0.55 -7.70 -2.32
C VAL A 97 -1.87 -8.02 -3.05
N ASP A 98 -2.53 -6.99 -3.61
CA ASP A 98 -3.75 -7.13 -4.41
C ASP A 98 -3.54 -7.84 -5.77
N VAL A 99 -2.34 -7.80 -6.41
CA VAL A 99 -1.99 -8.69 -7.55
C VAL A 99 -2.05 -10.13 -7.07
N LEU A 100 -1.46 -10.38 -5.90
CA LEU A 100 -1.31 -11.72 -5.37
C LEU A 100 -2.69 -12.29 -5.04
N ARG A 101 -3.58 -11.47 -4.46
CA ARG A 101 -5.00 -11.81 -4.24
C ARG A 101 -5.76 -12.06 -5.54
N GLU A 102 -5.57 -11.26 -6.58
CA GLU A 102 -6.19 -11.48 -7.90
C GLU A 102 -5.79 -12.82 -8.54
N ARG A 103 -4.58 -13.31 -8.26
CA ARG A 103 -4.10 -14.61 -8.79
C ARG A 103 -4.48 -15.80 -7.93
N PHE A 104 -5.01 -15.59 -6.73
CA PHE A 104 -5.40 -16.66 -5.82
C PHE A 104 -6.90 -16.94 -5.86
N SER A 105 -7.27 -18.21 -5.87
CA SER A 105 -8.68 -18.60 -5.75
C SER A 105 -9.22 -18.22 -4.36
N LEU A 106 -10.52 -17.91 -4.27
CA LEU A 106 -11.21 -17.63 -3.00
C LEU A 106 -10.92 -18.68 -1.92
N ARG A 107 -10.77 -19.95 -2.31
CA ARG A 107 -10.45 -21.06 -1.40
C ARG A 107 -9.07 -20.92 -0.78
N PHE A 108 -8.07 -20.55 -1.58
CA PHE A 108 -6.71 -20.36 -1.08
C PHE A 108 -6.63 -19.17 -0.13
N GLN A 109 -7.32 -18.07 -0.47
CA GLN A 109 -7.40 -16.90 0.40
C GLN A 109 -8.03 -17.24 1.76
N ALA A 110 -9.14 -17.99 1.77
CA ALA A 110 -9.79 -18.44 3.00
C ALA A 110 -8.89 -19.36 3.85
N TRP A 111 -8.11 -20.25 3.21
CA TRP A 111 -7.15 -21.09 3.92
C TRP A 111 -6.01 -20.29 4.53
N VAL A 112 -5.45 -19.32 3.80
CA VAL A 112 -4.40 -18.43 4.32
C VAL A 112 -4.90 -17.61 5.51
N GLU A 113 -6.13 -17.11 5.43
CA GLU A 113 -6.76 -16.36 6.52
C GLU A 113 -7.00 -17.24 7.75
N LEU A 114 -7.56 -18.45 7.55
CA LEU A 114 -7.78 -19.42 8.63
C LEU A 114 -6.47 -19.82 9.31
N LEU A 115 -5.42 -20.12 8.54
CA LEU A 115 -4.09 -20.45 9.06
C LEU A 115 -3.46 -19.26 9.77
N GLY A 116 -3.59 -18.05 9.23
CA GLY A 116 -3.08 -16.83 9.87
C GLY A 116 -3.75 -16.57 11.22
N ILE A 117 -5.07 -16.76 11.32
CA ILE A 117 -5.77 -16.66 12.60
C ILE A 117 -5.32 -17.78 13.55
N ALA A 118 -5.30 -19.02 13.07
CA ALA A 118 -5.02 -20.18 13.92
C ALA A 118 -3.58 -20.24 14.45
N LEU A 119 -2.58 -19.89 13.62
CA LEU A 119 -1.16 -20.04 13.94
C LEU A 119 -0.48 -18.76 14.40
N LEU A 120 -1.06 -17.59 14.11
CA LEU A 120 -0.47 -16.31 14.48
C LEU A 120 -1.30 -15.63 15.57
N VAL A 121 -2.61 -15.44 15.34
CA VAL A 121 -3.47 -14.68 16.26
C VAL A 121 -3.79 -15.47 17.52
N LEU A 122 -4.30 -16.70 17.40
CA LEU A 122 -4.68 -17.54 18.56
C LEU A 122 -3.54 -17.75 19.57
N PRO A 123 -2.30 -18.11 19.17
CA PRO A 123 -1.22 -18.30 20.15
C PRO A 123 -0.79 -17.00 20.83
N ILE A 124 -0.83 -15.86 20.14
CA ILE A 124 -0.55 -14.56 20.77
C ILE A 124 -1.63 -14.23 21.80
N LEU A 125 -2.91 -14.45 21.47
CA LEU A 125 -4.03 -14.22 22.39
C LEU A 125 -3.94 -15.14 23.62
N TYR A 126 -3.59 -16.41 23.42
CA TYR A 126 -3.36 -17.35 24.51
C TYR A 126 -2.24 -16.85 25.43
N PHE A 127 -1.10 -16.49 24.87
CA PHE A 127 0.04 -15.96 25.64
C PHE A 127 -0.29 -14.67 26.39
N MET A 128 -1.11 -13.78 25.82
CA MET A 128 -1.53 -12.53 26.47
C MET A 128 -2.45 -12.74 27.67
N ILE A 129 -3.24 -13.83 27.67
CA ILE A 129 -4.18 -14.14 28.75
C ILE A 129 -3.48 -14.91 29.88
N ASP A 130 -2.53 -15.78 29.53
CA ASP A 130 -1.81 -16.66 30.47
C ASP A 130 -0.47 -16.07 30.96
N GLY A 131 -0.12 -14.86 30.49
CA GLY A 131 1.15 -14.16 30.74
C GLY A 131 1.05 -12.87 31.54
#